data_AF-A0A0F9MFY6-F1
#
_entry.id   AF-A0A0F9MFY6-F1
#
_cell.length_a   1.000
_cell.length_b   1.000
_cell.length_c   1.000
_cell.angle_alpha   90.00
_cell.angle_beta   90.00
_cell.angle_gamma   90.00
#
_symmetry.space_group_name_H-M   'P 1'
#
loop_
_entity.id
_entity.type
_entity.pdbx_description
1 polymer ?
#
loop_
_entity_poly.entity_id
_entity_poly.type
_entity_poly.pdbx_seq_one_letter_code
_entity_poly.pdbx_strand_id
1 'polypeptide(L)'
;MTSKRTQLADRVLRERGLTSVDGKIRKIIPQSKKTALMMLLEIQHSTTIDQLITGQSIKRVGKALGIDHSTVSKWRKRLDL
;
A
#
# COMPACT_ATOMS: atom_id res chain seq x y z
N MET A 1 33.30 -14.45 -6.17
CA MET A 1 33.39 -14.85 -4.74
C MET A 1 32.70 -13.79 -3.90
N THR A 2 31.38 -13.88 -3.72
CA THR A 2 30.60 -12.92 -2.93
C THR A 2 30.73 -13.29 -1.45
N SER A 3 31.41 -12.44 -0.69
CA SER A 3 31.81 -12.70 0.70
C SER A 3 30.60 -12.85 1.63
N LYS A 4 30.61 -13.86 2.51
CA LYS A 4 29.56 -14.15 3.53
C LYS A 4 29.17 -12.93 4.38
N ARG A 5 30.07 -11.95 4.50
CA ARG A 5 29.88 -10.69 5.24
C ARG A 5 28.77 -9.82 4.64
N THR A 6 28.63 -9.79 3.32
CA THR A 6 27.62 -8.97 2.62
C THR A 6 26.21 -9.54 2.81
N GLN A 7 26.08 -10.87 2.83
CA GLN A 7 24.79 -11.54 3.03
C GLN A 7 24.23 -11.33 4.45
N LEU A 8 25.09 -11.32 5.48
CA LEU A 8 24.64 -11.05 6.85
C LEU A 8 24.21 -9.59 7.02
N ALA A 9 24.96 -8.65 6.45
CA ALA A 9 24.64 -7.22 6.49
C ALA A 9 23.32 -6.91 5.79
N ASP A 10 23.09 -7.46 4.59
CA ASP A 10 21.83 -7.29 3.86
C ASP A 10 20.64 -7.90 4.61
N ARG A 11 20.86 -9.03 5.28
CA ARG A 11 19.81 -9.67 6.10
C ARG A 11 19.45 -8.82 7.31
N VAL A 12 20.43 -8.31 8.06
CA VAL A 12 20.21 -7.42 9.22
C VAL A 12 19.54 -6.11 8.79
N LEU A 13 19.91 -5.57 7.64
CA LEU A 13 19.25 -4.38 7.08
C LEU A 13 17.77 -4.67 6.77
N ARG A 14 17.48 -5.79 6.08
CA ARG A 14 16.09 -6.19 5.77
C ARG A 14 15.26 -6.45 7.02
N GLU A 15 15.80 -7.13 8.03
CA GLU A 15 15.14 -7.37 9.32
C GLU A 15 14.76 -6.06 10.02
N ARG A 16 15.53 -4.99 9.79
CA ARG A 16 15.25 -3.64 10.32
C ARG A 16 14.46 -2.74 9.36
N GLY A 17 13.96 -3.27 8.25
CA GLY A 17 13.22 -2.49 7.25
C GLY A 17 14.09 -1.46 6.53
N LEU A 18 15.37 -1.74 6.36
CA LEU A 18 16.36 -0.90 5.70
C LEU A 18 16.94 -1.62 4.47
N THR A 19 17.39 -0.86 3.49
CA THR A 19 18.10 -1.38 2.31
C THR A 19 19.32 -0.50 2.01
N SER A 20 20.38 -1.11 1.47
CA SER A 20 21.57 -0.38 1.02
C SER A 20 21.47 -0.18 -0.49
N VAL A 21 21.37 1.08 -0.93
CA VAL A 21 21.39 1.45 -2.36
C VAL A 21 22.51 2.46 -2.54
N ASP A 22 23.49 2.14 -3.39
CA ASP A 22 24.68 2.96 -3.67
C ASP A 22 25.47 3.37 -2.41
N GLY A 23 25.60 2.44 -1.45
CA GLY A 23 26.32 2.67 -0.19
C GLY A 23 25.57 3.56 0.84
N LYS A 24 24.33 3.96 0.56
CA LYS A 24 23.47 4.69 1.50
C LYS A 24 22.38 3.77 2.05
N ILE A 25 22.23 3.79 3.38
CA ILE A 25 21.13 3.08 4.05
C ILE A 25 19.85 3.90 3.88
N ARG A 26 18.84 3.28 3.27
CA ARG A 26 17.50 3.87 3.08
C ARG A 26 16.47 3.04 3.83
N LYS A 27 15.44 3.71 4.35
CA LYS A 27 14.26 3.01 4.90
C LYS A 27 13.46 2.42 3.75
N ILE A 28 13.11 1.15 3.87
CA ILE A 28 12.11 0.51 3.02
C ILE A 28 10.78 1.16 3.38
N ILE A 29 10.37 2.15 2.60
CA ILE A 29 9.02 2.67 2.67
C ILE A 29 8.18 1.69 1.86
N PRO A 30 7.28 0.91 2.48
CA PRO A 30 6.36 0.09 1.72
C PRO A 30 5.61 1.01 0.76
N GLN A 31 5.72 0.74 -0.54
CA GLN A 31 4.91 1.46 -1.52
C GLN A 31 3.46 1.08 -1.24
N SER A 32 2.76 1.94 -0.51
CA SER A 32 1.34 1.75 -0.28
C SER A 32 0.64 1.77 -1.64
N LYS A 33 -0.05 0.68 -1.96
CA LYS A 33 -0.96 0.65 -3.10
C LYS A 33 -2.12 1.64 -2.91
N LYS A 34 -2.30 2.21 -1.70
CA LYS A 34 -3.39 3.14 -1.41
C LYS A 34 -3.08 4.57 -1.83
N THR A 35 -4.08 5.25 -2.38
CA THR A 35 -3.97 6.68 -2.72
C THR A 35 -4.21 7.55 -1.47
N ALA A 36 -3.83 8.83 -1.52
CA ALA A 36 -4.14 9.78 -0.46
C ALA A 36 -5.64 9.86 -0.15
N LEU A 37 -6.49 9.80 -1.18
CA LEU A 37 -7.94 9.83 -1.02
C LEU A 37 -8.46 8.57 -0.32
N MET A 38 -7.89 7.39 -0.62
CA MET A 38 -8.21 6.17 0.13
C MET A 38 -7.87 6.35 1.61
N MET A 39 -6.66 6.81 1.92
CA MET A 39 -6.23 7.00 3.32
C MET A 39 -7.10 8.01 4.07
N LEU A 40 -7.52 9.09 3.40
CA LEU A 40 -8.45 10.06 3.97
C LEU A 40 -9.80 9.42 4.30
N LEU A 41 -10.36 8.64 3.38
CA LEU A 41 -11.62 7.93 3.61
C LEU A 41 -11.49 6.89 4.73
N GLU A 42 -10.34 6.23 4.85
CA GLU A 42 -10.10 5.28 5.94
C GLU A 42 -10.13 5.97 7.31
N ILE A 43 -9.52 7.15 7.42
CA ILE A 43 -9.55 7.97 8.63
C ILE A 43 -10.97 8.44 8.91
N GLN A 44 -11.66 8.98 7.89
CA GLN A 44 -13.01 9.53 8.02
C GLN A 44 -14.03 8.47 8.46
N HIS A 45 -13.92 7.24 7.95
CA HIS A 45 -14.86 6.15 8.25
C HIS A 45 -14.34 5.18 9.31
N SER A 46 -13.14 5.41 9.87
CA SER A 46 -12.47 4.52 10.84
C SER A 46 -12.49 3.04 10.40
N THR A 47 -12.38 2.80 9.10
CA THR A 47 -12.55 1.49 8.44
C THR A 47 -11.58 1.42 7.27
N THR A 48 -11.08 0.23 6.90
CA THR A 48 -10.17 0.11 5.76
C THR A 48 -10.89 0.28 4.43
N ILE A 49 -10.20 0.79 3.41
CA ILE A 49 -10.77 0.99 2.08
C ILE A 49 -11.20 -0.36 1.50
N ASP A 50 -10.44 -1.42 1.77
CA ASP A 50 -10.75 -2.78 1.37
C ASP A 50 -12.13 -3.19 1.92
N GLN A 51 -12.41 -2.93 3.20
CA GLN A 51 -13.73 -3.21 3.79
C GLN A 51 -14.84 -2.31 3.21
N LEU A 52 -14.55 -1.03 2.99
CA LEU A 52 -15.53 -0.09 2.43
C LEU A 52 -15.96 -0.46 1.01
N ILE A 53 -15.05 -1.02 0.22
CA ILE A 53 -15.31 -1.33 -1.19
C ILE A 53 -15.62 -2.80 -1.45
N THR A 54 -15.31 -3.74 -0.55
CA THR A 54 -15.55 -5.18 -0.74
C THR A 54 -16.99 -5.57 -0.42
N GLY A 55 -17.55 -6.54 -1.13
CA GLY A 55 -18.91 -7.07 -0.87
C GLY A 55 -20.07 -6.19 -1.35
N GLN A 56 -19.82 -4.96 -1.80
CA GLN A 56 -20.82 -4.06 -2.37
C GLN A 56 -20.64 -3.88 -3.89
N SER A 57 -21.66 -3.38 -4.59
CA SER A 57 -21.50 -3.03 -6.01
C SER A 57 -20.73 -1.71 -6.15
N ILE A 58 -19.90 -1.59 -7.19
CA ILE A 58 -19.09 -0.40 -7.48
C ILE A 58 -19.97 0.88 -7.51
N LYS A 59 -21.18 0.78 -8.09
CA LYS A 59 -22.14 1.89 -8.14
C LYS A 59 -22.63 2.31 -6.75
N ARG A 60 -22.94 1.35 -5.87
CA ARG A 60 -23.37 1.65 -4.48
C ARG A 60 -22.24 2.28 -3.67
N VAL A 61 -21.03 1.74 -3.78
CA VAL A 61 -19.84 2.26 -3.11
C VAL A 61 -19.56 3.69 -3.54
N GLY A 62 -19.56 3.96 -4.86
CA GLY A 62 -19.34 5.32 -5.37
C GLY A 62 -20.38 6.31 -4.86
N LYS A 63 -21.67 5.92 -4.87
CA LYS A 63 -22.75 6.75 -4.32
C LYS A 63 -22.60 7.01 -2.82
N ALA A 64 -22.25 5.99 -2.03
CA ALA A 64 -22.12 6.10 -0.59
C ALA A 64 -20.91 6.95 -0.16
N LEU A 65 -19.81 6.86 -0.91
CA LEU A 65 -18.57 7.59 -0.65
C LEU A 65 -18.51 8.96 -1.36
N GLY A 66 -19.52 9.31 -2.17
CA GLY A 66 -19.54 10.56 -2.94
C GLY A 66 -18.45 10.64 -4.02
N ILE A 67 -17.97 9.50 -4.52
CA ILE A 67 -16.91 9.42 -5.52
C ILE A 67 -17.41 8.71 -6.78
N ASP A 68 -16.79 9.04 -7.92
CA ASP A 68 -17.16 8.41 -9.17
C ASP A 68 -16.90 6.89 -9.16
N HIS A 69 -17.82 6.14 -9.75
CA HIS A 69 -17.77 4.68 -9.84
C HIS A 69 -16.53 4.18 -10.62
N SER A 70 -16.02 4.94 -11.60
CA SER A 70 -14.80 4.57 -12.30
C SER A 70 -13.57 4.65 -11.39
N THR A 71 -13.57 5.56 -10.41
CA THR A 71 -12.53 5.67 -9.38
C THR A 71 -12.51 4.43 -8.50
N VAL A 72 -13.68 3.98 -8.04
CA VAL A 72 -13.82 2.75 -7.25
C VAL A 72 -13.34 1.51 -8.04
N SER A 73 -13.63 1.46 -9.35
CA SER A 73 -13.15 0.38 -10.23
C SER A 73 -11.62 0.36 -10.35
N LYS A 74 -10.98 1.53 -10.54
CA LYS A 74 -9.51 1.66 -10.56
C LYS A 74 -8.89 1.25 -9.22
N TRP A 75 -9.56 1.55 -8.13
CA TRP A 75 -9.09 1.21 -6.78
C TRP A 75 -9.08 -0.28 -6.53
N ARG A 76 -10.15 -1.00 -6.89
CA ARG A 76 -10.17 -2.47 -6.80
C ARG A 76 -9.03 -3.11 -7.58
N LYS A 77 -8.84 -2.71 -8.84
CA LYS A 77 -7.72 -3.18 -9.66
C LYS A 77 -6.36 -2.89 -9.03
N ARG A 78 -6.18 -1.74 -8.39
CA ARG A 78 -4.93 -1.36 -7.75
C ARG A 78 -4.64 -2.16 -6.47
N LEU A 79 -5.68 -2.62 -5.79
CA LEU A 79 -5.61 -3.36 -4.54
C LEU A 79 -5.73 -4.88 -4.74
N ASP A 80 -5.87 -5.33 -5.99
CA ASP A 80 -6.09 -6.73 -6.36
C ASP A 80 -7.36 -7.35 -5.71
N LEU A 81 -8.46 -6.57 -5.70
CA LEU A 81 -9.78 -6.91 -5.13
C LEU A 81 -10.87 -7.12 -6.19
#